data_AF-A0A2S7WCP2-F1
#
_entry.id   AF-A0A2S7WCP2-F1
#
_cell.length_a   1.000
_cell.length_b   1.000
_cell.length_c   1.000
_cell.angle_alpha   90.00
_cell.angle_beta   90.00
_cell.angle_gamma   90.00
#
_symmetry.space_group_name_H-M   'P 1'
#
loop_
_entity.id
_entity.type
_entity.pdbx_description
1 polymer ?
#
loop_
_entity_poly.entity_id
_entity_poly.type
_entity_poly.pdbx_seq_one_letter_code
_entity_poly.pdbx_strand_id
1 'polypeptide(L)' 'MIAGNIFRWIGSLFTDFLFLPLEWIRNQVATQELGWWISNAVNWGFLVVLLILFAYWMKESKRFLDEGTEDRA' A
#
# COMPACT_ATOMS: atom_id res chain seq x y z
N MET A 1 9.57 11.50 -39.79
CA MET A 1 8.35 11.58 -38.94
C MET A 1 8.77 12.17 -37.60
N ILE A 2 8.12 13.26 -37.21
CA ILE A 2 8.59 14.23 -36.20
C ILE A 2 9.02 13.53 -34.90
N ALA A 3 10.30 13.70 -34.55
CA ALA A 3 10.97 13.22 -33.35
C ALA A 3 10.57 14.00 -32.08
N GLY A 4 9.31 14.40 -31.97
CA GLY A 4 8.83 15.33 -30.93
C GLY A 4 7.33 15.25 -30.73
N ASN A 5 6.81 14.04 -30.54
CA ASN A 5 5.41 13.86 -30.18
C ASN A 5 5.31 13.94 -28.66
N ILE A 6 4.49 14.86 -28.12
CA ILE A 6 4.33 15.07 -26.67
C ILE A 6 4.04 13.75 -25.93
N PHE A 7 3.34 12.82 -26.58
CA PHE A 7 3.07 11.47 -26.08
C PHE A 7 4.32 10.61 -25.86
N ARG A 8 5.38 10.77 -26.65
CA ARG A 8 6.65 10.06 -26.44
C ARG A 8 7.40 10.59 -25.23
N TRP A 9 7.41 11.91 -25.06
CA TRP A 9 8.03 12.56 -23.90
C TRP A 9 7.29 12.22 -22.60
N ILE A 10 5.96 12.21 -22.65
CA ILE A 10 5.14 11.71 -21.53
C ILE A 10 5.48 10.24 -21.26
N GLY A 11 5.53 9.41 -22.30
CA GLY A 11 5.92 8.00 -22.19
C GLY A 11 7.27 7.83 -21.47
N SER A 12 8.33 8.47 -21.96
CA SER A 12 9.67 8.38 -21.37
C SER A 12 9.74 8.96 -19.96
N LEU A 13 9.00 10.03 -19.66
CA LEU A 13 8.92 10.58 -18.30
C LEU A 13 8.38 9.53 -17.33
N PHE A 14 7.35 8.77 -17.72
CA PHE A 14 6.79 7.74 -16.87
C PHE A 14 7.66 6.47 -16.83
N THR A 15 8.01 5.89 -17.97
CA THR A 15 8.72 4.60 -18.00
C THR A 15 10.18 4.71 -17.60
N ASP A 16 10.88 5.71 -18.11
CA ASP A 16 12.34 5.77 -18.02
C ASP A 16 12.80 6.55 -16.77
N PHE A 17 11.90 7.34 -16.17
CA PHE A 17 12.19 8.15 -14.99
C PHE A 17 11.30 7.83 -13.79
N LEU A 18 9.99 8.13 -13.86
CA LEU A 18 9.11 8.02 -12.68
C LEU A 18 8.89 6.57 -12.23
N PHE A 19 8.88 5.61 -13.14
CA PHE A 19 8.67 4.20 -12.84
C PHE A 19 9.97 3.43 -12.61
N LEU A 20 11.13 4.08 -12.71
CA LEU A 20 12.42 3.45 -12.42
C LEU A 20 12.43 2.71 -11.06
N PRO A 21 11.87 3.27 -9.96
CA PRO A 21 11.81 2.54 -8.69
C PRO A 21 10.88 1.33 -8.73
N LEU A 22 9.74 1.44 -9.44
CA LEU A 22 8.77 0.35 -9.57
C LEU A 22 9.32 -0.78 -10.44
N GLU A 23 10.05 -0.44 -11.50
CA GLU A 23 10.73 -1.40 -12.35
C GLU A 23 11.85 -2.12 -11.58
N TRP A 24 12.60 -1.39 -10.75
CA TRP A 24 13.60 -1.98 -9.85
C TRP A 24 12.97 -2.96 -8.86
N ILE A 25 11.86 -2.60 -8.21
CA ILE A 25 11.13 -3.51 -7.31
C ILE A 25 10.69 -4.77 -8.08
N ARG A 26 10.08 -4.61 -9.25
CA ARG A 26 9.56 -5.73 -10.05
C ARG A 26 10.64 -6.68 -10.52
N ASN A 27 11.75 -6.15 -11.04
CA ASN A 27 12.74 -6.96 -11.75
C ASN A 27 13.86 -7.46 -10.83
N GLN A 28 14.21 -6.67 -9.81
CA GLN A 28 15.36 -6.97 -8.93
C GLN A 28 14.92 -7.45 -7.56
N VAL A 29 14.00 -6.74 -6.89
CA VAL A 29 13.63 -7.09 -5.51
C VAL A 29 12.71 -8.29 -5.46
N ALA A 30 11.65 -8.29 -6.27
CA ALA A 30 10.61 -9.31 -6.23
C ALA A 30 11.10 -10.71 -6.65
N THR A 31 12.21 -10.78 -7.39
CA THR A 31 12.78 -12.03 -7.93
C THR A 31 13.76 -12.71 -6.97
N GLN A 32 14.18 -12.05 -5.89
CA GLN A 32 15.08 -12.64 -4.88
C GLN A 32 14.33 -13.51 -3.86
N GLU A 33 15.09 -14.27 -3.08
CA GLU A 33 14.58 -14.94 -1.89
C GLU A 33 13.98 -13.89 -0.93
N LEU A 34 12.79 -14.17 -0.39
CA LEU A 34 11.95 -13.21 0.35
C LEU A 34 11.46 -11.97 -0.44
N GLY A 35 11.74 -11.89 -1.74
CA GLY A 35 11.41 -10.74 -2.59
C GLY A 35 9.93 -10.38 -2.60
N TRP A 36 9.04 -11.38 -2.61
CA TRP A 36 7.59 -11.16 -2.48
C TRP A 36 7.21 -10.48 -1.17
N TRP A 37 7.82 -10.88 -0.05
CA TRP A 37 7.56 -10.30 1.27
C TRP A 37 8.03 -8.86 1.34
N ILE A 38 9.26 -8.60 0.88
CA ILE A 38 9.88 -7.27 0.90
C ILE A 38 9.11 -6.31 -0.02
N SER A 39 8.74 -6.75 -1.22
CA SER A 39 7.96 -5.95 -2.18
C SER A 39 6.59 -5.55 -1.62
N ASN A 40 6.06 -6.31 -0.66
CA ASN A 40 4.78 -6.05 -0.01
C ASN A 40 4.92 -5.44 1.39
N ALA A 41 6.11 -5.00 1.82
CA ALA A 41 6.34 -4.51 3.18
C ALA A 41 5.39 -3.37 3.58
N VAL A 42 5.08 -2.45 2.66
CA VAL A 42 4.11 -1.36 2.89
C VAL A 42 2.70 -1.90 3.11
N ASN A 43 2.28 -2.90 2.33
CA ASN A 43 0.98 -3.56 2.48
C ASN A 43 0.87 -4.27 3.84
N TRP A 44 1.94 -4.97 4.25
CA TRP A 44 2.04 -5.56 5.58
C TRP A 44 1.96 -4.51 6.69
N GLY A 45 2.59 -3.35 6.50
CA GLY A 45 2.47 -2.21 7.41
C GLY A 45 1.03 -1.74 7.57
N PHE A 46 0.30 -1.52 6.47
CA PHE A 46 -1.12 -1.17 6.52
C PHE A 46 -1.98 -2.26 7.17
N LEU A 47 -1.68 -3.53 6.92
CA LEU A 47 -2.39 -4.64 7.56
C LEU A 47 -2.19 -4.63 9.08
N VAL A 48 -0.98 -4.37 9.57
CA VAL A 48 -0.70 -4.24 11.02
C VAL A 48 -1.48 -3.07 11.62
N VAL A 49 -1.48 -1.91 10.96
CA VAL A 49 -2.24 -0.73 11.41
C VAL A 49 -3.74 -1.07 11.48
N LEU A 50 -4.28 -1.72 10.45
CA LEU A 50 -5.67 -2.17 10.42
C LEU A 50 -5.99 -3.08 11.60
N LEU A 51 -5.15 -4.08 11.88
CA LEU A 51 -5.36 -5.02 12.98
C LEU A 51 -5.32 -4.33 14.35
N ILE A 52 -4.44 -3.36 14.56
CA ILE A 52 -4.38 -2.57 15.80
C ILE A 52 -5.64 -1.74 15.99
N LEU A 53 -6.06 -1.00 14.96
CA LEU A 53 -7.27 -0.18 15.00
C LEU A 53 -8.53 -1.04 15.19
N PHE A 54 -8.58 -2.20 14.54
CA PHE A 54 -9.66 -3.15 14.69
C PHE A 54 -9.71 -3.72 16.12
N ALA A 55 -8.57 -4.12 16.69
CA ALA A 55 -8.50 -4.58 18.07
C ALA A 55 -8.92 -3.49 19.07
N TYR A 56 -8.48 -2.25 18.84
CA TYR A 56 -8.90 -1.09 19.63
C TYR A 56 -10.42 -0.89 19.56
N TRP A 57 -10.98 -0.90 18.35
CA TRP A 57 -12.43 -0.76 18.15
C TRP A 57 -13.20 -1.88 18.85
N MET A 58 -12.83 -3.15 18.64
CA MET A 58 -13.52 -4.27 19.28
C MET A 58 -13.49 -4.19 20.82
N LYS A 59 -12.38 -3.74 21.40
CA LYS A 59 -12.26 -3.49 22.84
C LYS A 59 -13.22 -2.38 23.29
N GLU A 60 -13.29 -1.30 22.53
CA GLU A 60 -14.13 -0.15 22.82
C GLU A 60 -15.62 -0.48 22.70
N SER A 61 -16.02 -1.20 21.66
CA SER A 61 -17.38 -1.71 21.49
C SER A 61 -17.80 -2.61 22.64
N LYS A 62 -16.92 -3.51 23.11
CA LYS A 62 -17.20 -4.34 24.27
C LYS A 62 -17.39 -3.50 25.55
N ARG A 63 -16.54 -2.48 25.76
CA ARG A 63 -16.67 -1.59 26.92
C ARG A 63 -18.04 -0.92 26.97
N PHE A 64 -18.49 -0.35 25.85
CA PHE A 64 -19.80 0.31 25.79
C PHE A 64 -20.98 -0.65 26.00
N LEU A 65 -20.86 -1.88 25.51
CA LEU A 65 -21.85 -2.93 25.76
C LEU A 65 -21.93 -3.27 27.26
N ASP A 66 -20.78 -3.48 27.91
CA ASP A 66 -20.68 -3.84 29.32
C ASP A 66 -21.15 -2.68 30.24
N GLU A 67 -20.88 -1.42 29.86
CA GLU A 67 -21.31 -0.21 30.59
C GLU A 67 -22.77 0.19 30.31
N GLY A 68 -23.41 -0.40 29.29
CA GLY A 68 -24.75 -0.02 28.86
C GLY A 68 -24.85 1.39 28.26
N THR A 69 -23.72 1.98 27.87
CA THR A 69 -23.59 3.32 27.27
C THR A 69 -23.59 3.29 25.75
N GLU A 70 -23.79 2.12 25.15
CA GLU A 70 -23.95 1.96 23.70
C GLU A 70 -25.11 2.80 23.18
N ASP A 71 -24.87 3.55 22.11
CA ASP A 71 -25.90 4.33 21.42
C ASP A 71 -26.90 3.38 20.75
N ARG A 72 -28.10 3.32 21.29
CA ARG A 72 -29.21 2.50 20.78
C ARG A 72 -30.09 3.41 19.94
N ALA A 73 -29.80 3.46 18.64
CA ALA A 73 -30.71 4.02 17.65
C ALA A 73 -32.05 3.25 17.61
#